data_AF-A0A4Q3WW05-F1
#
_entry.id   AF-A0A4Q3WW05-F1
#
_cell.length_a   1.000
_cell.length_b   1.000
_cell.length_c   1.000
_cell.angle_alpha   90.00
_cell.angle_beta   90.00
_cell.angle_gamma   90.00
#
_symmetry.space_group_name_H-M   'P 1'
#
loop_
_entity.id
_entity.type
_entity.pdbx_description
1 polymer ?
#
loop_
_entity_poly.entity_id
_entity_poly.type
_entity_poly.pdbx_seq_one_letter_code
_entity_poly.pdbx_strand_id
1 'polypeptide(L)'
;MRLRFAKFTDPMYSADQFVEFEASDVIAIEQKQVTLLMRGKFWATYVTLKNGSEFSLKERVGDEIEAARRKARQERDSTTQS
;
A
#
# COMPACT_ATOMS: atom_id res chain seq x y z
N MET A 1 9.08 2.80 -9.19
CA MET A 1 9.72 2.52 -7.88
C MET A 1 8.85 1.50 -7.17
N ARG A 2 9.46 0.36 -6.82
CA ARG A 2 8.79 -0.73 -6.11
C ARG A 2 8.76 -0.45 -4.62
N LEU A 3 7.57 -0.52 -4.03
CA LEU A 3 7.33 -0.36 -2.61
C LEU A 3 7.11 -1.71 -1.96
N ARG A 4 7.54 -1.86 -0.70
CA ARG A 4 7.37 -3.09 0.08
C ARG A 4 6.73 -2.77 1.41
N PHE A 5 5.59 -3.40 1.70
CA PHE A 5 4.85 -3.19 2.94
C PHE A 5 4.46 -4.49 3.60
N ALA A 6 4.37 -4.47 4.94
CA ALA A 6 3.82 -5.58 5.69
C ALA A 6 2.33 -5.73 5.40
N LYS A 7 1.92 -6.92 4.98
CA LYS A 7 0.52 -7.28 4.74
C LYS A 7 -0.20 -7.34 6.09
N PHE A 8 -1.35 -6.68 6.16
CA PHE A 8 -2.28 -6.87 7.27
C PHE A 8 -2.89 -8.27 7.14
N THR A 9 -2.40 -9.17 7.99
CA THR A 9 -2.83 -10.55 8.16
C THR A 9 -3.25 -10.74 9.61
N ASP A 10 -4.22 -11.62 9.88
CA ASP A 10 -4.62 -11.89 11.26
C ASP A 10 -3.41 -12.48 12.02
N PRO A 11 -2.96 -11.86 13.12
CA PRO A 11 -1.78 -12.29 13.85
C PRO A 11 -1.92 -13.68 14.50
N MET A 12 -3.12 -14.27 14.56
CA MET A 12 -3.27 -15.69 14.92
C MET A 12 -2.66 -16.65 13.89
N TYR A 13 -2.48 -16.23 12.63
CA TYR A 13 -2.24 -17.14 11.52
C TYR A 13 -0.93 -16.95 10.74
N SER A 14 -0.08 -15.95 10.98
CA SER A 14 1.13 -15.84 10.15
C SER A 14 2.32 -15.04 10.69
N ALA A 15 3.51 -15.51 10.27
CA ALA A 15 4.73 -14.71 10.16
C ALA A 15 4.50 -13.46 9.30
N ASP A 16 5.33 -12.42 9.47
CA ASP A 16 5.19 -11.16 8.72
C ASP A 16 5.29 -11.41 7.21
N GLN A 17 4.14 -11.34 6.53
CA GLN A 17 4.04 -11.38 5.08
C GLN A 17 4.28 -9.98 4.53
N PHE A 18 5.01 -9.87 3.43
CA PHE A 18 5.23 -8.62 2.74
C PHE A 18 4.60 -8.67 1.35
N VAL A 19 4.09 -7.54 0.90
CA VAL A 19 3.62 -7.34 -0.47
C VAL A 19 4.50 -6.29 -1.13
N GLU A 20 4.82 -6.51 -2.40
CA GLU A 20 5.60 -5.60 -3.21
C GLU A 20 4.83 -5.19 -4.47
N PHE A 21 4.81 -3.90 -4.77
CA PHE A 21 4.14 -3.36 -5.96
C PHE A 21 4.76 -2.05 -6.42
N GLU A 22 4.61 -1.70 -7.70
CA GLU A 22 5.00 -0.38 -8.18
C GLU A 22 4.01 0.68 -7.71
N ALA A 23 4.52 1.80 -7.19
CA ALA A 23 3.66 2.93 -6.81
C ALA A 23 2.78 3.40 -7.99
N SER A 24 3.31 3.35 -9.22
CA SER A 24 2.58 3.77 -10.43
C SER A 24 1.40 2.87 -10.79
N ASP A 25 1.30 1.69 -10.20
CA ASP A 25 0.24 0.73 -10.47
C ASP A 25 -0.92 0.87 -9.49
N VAL A 26 -0.76 1.68 -8.45
CA VAL A 26 -1.81 1.98 -7.48
C VAL A 26 -2.86 2.90 -8.11
N ILE A 27 -4.12 2.47 -8.06
CA ILE A 27 -5.28 3.24 -8.54
C ILE A 27 -6.16 3.77 -7.42
N ALA A 28 -6.20 3.07 -6.28
CA ALA A 28 -6.97 3.50 -5.11
C ALA A 28 -6.22 3.17 -3.82
N ILE A 29 -6.37 4.05 -2.84
CA ILE A 29 -5.86 3.89 -1.48
C ILE A 29 -6.99 4.24 -0.53
N GLU A 30 -7.29 3.36 0.42
CA GLU A 30 -8.32 3.57 1.43
C GLU A 30 -7.77 3.23 2.81
N GLN A 31 -8.05 4.06 3.81
CA GLN A 31 -7.62 3.81 5.19
C GLN A 31 -8.82 3.53 6.07
N LYS A 32 -8.84 2.36 6.72
CA LYS A 32 -9.91 1.97 7.63
C LYS A 32 -9.36 1.60 8.99
N GLN A 33 -10.17 1.86 10.00
CA GLN A 33 -9.96 1.29 11.31
C GLN A 33 -10.67 -0.07 11.38
N VAL A 34 -9.90 -1.14 11.54
CA VAL A 34 -10.38 -2.52 11.60
C VAL A 34 -10.35 -2.97 13.06
N THR A 35 -11.42 -3.64 13.52
CA THR A 35 -11.46 -4.20 14.88
C THR A 35 -11.06 -5.66 14.84
N LEU A 36 -10.00 -6.03 15.55
CA LEU A 36 -9.59 -7.42 15.73
C LEU A 36 -10.14 -7.95 17.06
N LEU A 37 -10.82 -9.08 17.00
CA LEU A 37 -11.59 -9.71 18.10
C LEU A 37 -10.83 -9.81 19.44
N MET A 38 -9.50 -9.85 19.44
CA MET A 38 -8.68 -9.97 20.66
C MET A 38 -7.57 -8.92 20.81
N ARG A 39 -7.43 -7.97 19.90
CA ARG A 39 -6.32 -7.00 19.92
C ARG A 39 -6.77 -5.53 19.85
N GLY A 40 -8.07 -5.27 19.75
CA GLY A 40 -8.60 -3.91 19.67
C GLY A 40 -8.62 -3.38 18.24
N LYS A 41 -8.60 -2.05 18.11
CA LYS A 41 -8.74 -1.36 16.82
C LYS A 41 -7.37 -1.06 16.20
N PHE A 42 -7.19 -1.42 14.94
CA PHE A 42 -5.99 -1.19 14.14
C PHE A 42 -6.29 -0.35 12.93
N TRP A 43 -5.31 0.40 12.46
CA TRP A 43 -5.40 1.02 11.14
C TRP A 43 -4.86 0.08 10.08
N ALA A 44 -5.62 -0.12 9.02
CA ALA A 44 -5.17 -0.81 7.82
C ALA A 44 -5.28 0.12 6.62
N THR A 45 -4.28 0.06 5.75
CA THR A 45 -4.31 0.73 4.44
C THR A 45 -4.63 -0.31 3.38
N TYR A 46 -5.71 -0.11 2.65
CA TYR A 46 -6.14 -0.95 1.53
C TYR A 46 -5.65 -0.31 0.23
N VAL A 47 -5.05 -1.11 -0.63
CA VAL A 47 -4.46 -0.67 -1.90
C VAL A 47 -5.05 -1.50 -3.02
N THR A 48 -5.59 -0.84 -4.03
CA THR A 48 -6.05 -1.48 -5.28
C THR A 48 -5.08 -1.14 -6.40
N LEU A 49 -4.64 -2.16 -7.13
CA LEU A 49 -3.75 -2.04 -8.28
C LEU A 49 -4.51 -2.05 -9.61
N LYS A 50 -3.89 -1.53 -10.68
CA LYS A 50 -4.41 -1.55 -12.06
C LYS A 50 -4.78 -2.94 -12.58
N ASN A 51 -4.08 -3.98 -12.11
CA ASN A 51 -4.32 -5.35 -12.49
C ASN A 51 -5.50 -6.00 -11.72
N GLY A 52 -6.23 -5.22 -10.91
CA GLY A 52 -7.33 -5.71 -10.08
C GLY A 52 -6.91 -6.36 -8.77
N SER A 53 -5.61 -6.45 -8.46
CA SER A 53 -5.15 -6.99 -7.17
C SER A 53 -5.43 -6.02 -6.03
N GLU A 54 -5.82 -6.56 -4.88
CA GLU A 54 -6.09 -5.80 -3.67
C GLU A 54 -5.24 -6.30 -2.50
N PHE A 55 -4.67 -5.36 -1.75
CA PHE A 55 -3.84 -5.65 -0.58
C PHE A 55 -4.30 -4.85 0.63
N SER A 56 -4.33 -5.49 1.78
CA SER A 56 -4.44 -4.84 3.09
C SER A 56 -3.05 -4.74 3.73
N LEU A 57 -2.68 -3.57 4.25
CA LEU A 57 -1.37 -3.26 4.80
C LEU A 57 -1.47 -2.89 6.28
N LYS A 58 -0.48 -3.30 7.09
CA LYS A 58 -0.53 -3.29 8.57
C LYS A 58 -0.46 -1.90 9.21
N GLU A 59 -0.26 -0.85 8.41
CA GLU A 59 0.09 0.49 8.87
C GLU A 59 -0.58 1.59 8.01
N ARG A 60 -0.48 2.84 8.47
CA ARG A 60 -0.93 4.05 7.74
C ARG A 60 0.14 4.50 6.74
N VAL A 61 0.33 3.72 5.69
CA VAL A 61 1.35 3.98 4.65
C VAL A 61 0.78 4.71 3.41
N GLY A 62 -0.45 5.21 3.49
CA GLY A 62 -1.11 5.88 2.37
C GLY A 62 -0.32 7.09 1.84
N ASP A 63 0.16 7.94 2.75
CA ASP A 63 0.93 9.15 2.39
C ASP A 63 2.27 8.80 1.72
N GLU A 64 2.91 7.72 2.15
CA GLU A 64 4.16 7.23 1.56
C GLU A 64 3.93 6.74 0.12
N ILE A 65 2.86 5.98 -0.10
CA ILE A 65 2.48 5.51 -1.43
C ILE A 65 2.16 6.70 -2.35
N GLU A 66 1.39 7.68 -1.88
CA GLU A 66 1.08 8.90 -2.64
C GLU A 66 2.33 9.73 -2.95
N ALA A 67 3.25 9.87 -2.01
CA ALA A 67 4.53 10.54 -2.25
C ALA A 67 5.34 9.82 -3.35
N ALA A 68 5.41 8.49 -3.28
CA ALA A 68 6.08 7.67 -4.29
C ALA A 68 5.41 7.78 -5.68
N ARG A 69 4.07 7.84 -5.72
CA ARG A 69 3.30 8.08 -6.96
C ARG A 69 3.66 9.41 -7.60
N ARG A 70 3.69 10.48 -6.81
CA ARG A 70 4.05 11.83 -7.29
C ARG A 70 5.48 11.87 -7.84
N LYS A 71 6.43 11.27 -7.13
CA LYS A 71 7.83 11.18 -7.58
C LYS A 71 7.96 10.41 -8.89
N ALA A 72 7.34 9.24 -8.99
CA ALA A 72 7.36 8.42 -10.21
C ALA A 72 6.73 9.13 -11.42
N ARG A 73 5.73 9.99 -11.19
CA ARG A 73 5.13 10.82 -12.24
C ARG A 73 6.08 11.93 -12.69
N GLN A 74 6.69 12.65 -11.75
CA GLN A 74 7.67 13.70 -12.06
C GLN A 74 8.86 13.16 -12.85
N GLU A 75 9.38 11.99 -12.47
CA GLU A 75 10.47 11.33 -13.20
C GLU A 75 10.08 11.01 -14.65
N ARG A 76 8.86 10.48 -14.89
CA ARG A 76 8.37 10.19 -16.24
C ARG A 76 8.20 11.45 -17.10
N ASP A 77 7.63 12.50 -16.52
CA ASP A 77 7.40 13.76 -17.24
C ASP A 77 8.73 14.43 -17.61
N SER A 78 9.75 14.32 -16.74
CA SER A 78 11.12 14.84 -16.97
C SER A 78 11.85 14.07 -18.08
N THR A 79 11.70 12.74 -18.13
CA THR A 79 12.34 11.89 -19.15
C THR A 79 11.70 12.05 -20.54
N THR A 80 10.45 12.50 -20.63
CA THR A 80 9.75 12.67 -21.92
C THR A 80 10.09 14.01 -22.61
N GLN A 81 10.71 14.94 -21.88
CA GLN A 81 11.07 16.27 -22.39
C GLN A 81 12.57 16.45 -22.72
N SER A 82 13.40 15.40 -22.58
CA SER A 82 14.82 15.37 -22.99
C SER A 82 15.00 14.54 -24.25
#